data_AF-A0A662Y0M7-F1
#
_entry.id   AF-A0A662Y0M7-F1
#
_cell.length_a   1.000
_cell.length_b   1.000
_cell.length_c   1.000
_cell.angle_alpha   90.00
_cell.angle_beta   90.00
_cell.angle_gamma   90.00
#
_symmetry.space_group_name_H-M   'P 1'
#
loop_
_entity.id
_entity.type
_entity.pdbx_description
1 polymer ?
#
loop_
_entity_poly.entity_id
_entity_poly.type
_entity_poly.pdbx_seq_one_letter_code
_entity_poly.pdbx_strand_id
1 'polypeptide(L)'
;MTRSVFRCRDPLPIGTEAPNWIRGKMFGGDGMLPFSRHSDVLDGPIPTDTAELERLVAELKRRGNAAFQQKSLEEAEALYSRAIVVNANDPLHNQHIFFANRSAARCSMGKAALALEDAEACVALDAAYAKGFFRKAQALAKLKRFKDALAVLDHAKTLEPNNKSVTVLYKQLEELAKKEKEAPVTPVAPVRKVVTRVEVTEGRAASAGDDASAKANPMKSTTADEDADLGGHVRGYKKLADGRVTTFFNNELTEEAKQLIGDIAPKKVEDADQVQIKSVSGGSAWNQGNTFEEKDMTAWAKAKLEALVAGVSAPLGTGEGAVTALEASDLSGDASIAVVRGAKRYIFDFTFTLKCTLKQSDGDVTGELKFLDLSSDCGGDYDVEAVVPSRYQSAGGKALHAALSSAASPFRKVLGTKLAKFVEEYHTF
;
A
#
# COMPACT_ATOMS: atom_id res chain seq x y z
N MET A 1 -3.61 -62.98 -5.83
CA MET A 1 -4.63 -62.85 -4.76
C MET A 1 -3.92 -62.41 -3.49
N THR A 2 -4.50 -61.40 -2.81
CA THR A 2 -4.29 -60.99 -1.40
C THR A 2 -2.90 -60.51 -0.96
N ARG A 3 -2.73 -59.48 -0.13
CA ARG A 3 -3.51 -58.29 0.28
C ARG A 3 -2.52 -57.46 1.13
N SER A 4 -2.62 -56.13 1.04
CA SER A 4 -1.89 -55.15 1.86
C SER A 4 -2.12 -55.33 3.37
N VAL A 5 -1.08 -55.18 4.20
CA VAL A 5 -1.18 -54.68 5.58
C VAL A 5 0.11 -53.89 5.91
N PHE A 6 0.06 -52.56 5.74
CA PHE A 6 0.98 -51.63 6.39
C PHE A 6 0.62 -51.59 7.88
N ARG A 7 1.56 -51.95 8.76
CA ARG A 7 1.42 -51.78 10.21
C ARG A 7 1.48 -50.30 10.56
N CYS A 8 0.42 -49.81 11.20
CA CYS A 8 0.40 -48.53 11.91
C CYS A 8 1.54 -48.48 12.94
N ARG A 9 2.25 -47.35 12.95
CA ARG A 9 3.23 -47.00 13.97
C ARG A 9 2.48 -46.29 15.10
N ASP A 10 2.65 -46.77 16.32
CA ASP A 10 2.01 -46.26 17.54
C ASP A 10 2.27 -44.75 17.79
N PRO A 11 1.34 -44.04 18.47
CA PRO A 11 1.46 -42.61 18.74
C PRO A 11 2.50 -42.31 19.83
N LEU A 12 3.31 -41.26 19.60
CA LEU A 12 4.32 -40.77 20.53
C LEU A 12 3.68 -40.18 21.82
N PRO A 13 4.36 -40.29 22.98
CA PRO A 13 3.82 -39.86 24.26
C PRO A 13 3.79 -38.33 24.40
N ILE A 14 2.69 -37.83 24.96
CA ILE A 14 2.46 -36.43 25.31
C ILE A 14 3.37 -36.08 26.51
N GLY A 15 4.54 -35.53 26.21
CA GLY A 15 5.39 -34.81 27.15
C GLY A 15 5.12 -33.32 27.03
N THR A 16 4.64 -32.72 28.11
CA THR A 16 4.44 -31.28 28.27
C THR A 16 5.78 -30.56 28.28
N GLU A 17 6.33 -30.23 27.11
CA GLU A 17 7.36 -29.18 26.95
C GLU A 17 7.54 -28.85 25.46
N ALA A 18 7.17 -27.63 25.07
CA ALA A 18 7.24 -27.17 23.69
C ALA A 18 8.71 -27.08 23.20
N PRO A 19 9.01 -27.48 21.95
CA PRO A 19 10.38 -27.54 21.44
C PRO A 19 11.10 -26.18 21.38
N ASN A 20 12.39 -26.20 21.71
CA ASN A 20 13.26 -25.04 21.99
C ASN A 20 13.51 -24.04 20.83
N TRP A 21 13.01 -24.26 19.61
CA TRP A 21 13.08 -23.25 18.55
C TRP A 21 12.04 -22.14 18.71
N ILE A 22 11.09 -22.29 19.64
CA ILE A 22 10.08 -21.27 20.01
C ILE A 22 10.68 -20.20 20.95
N ARG A 23 11.85 -20.43 21.56
CA ARG A 23 12.56 -19.43 22.37
C ARG A 23 13.68 -18.79 21.56
N GLY A 24 13.33 -17.84 20.70
CA GLY A 24 14.29 -16.93 20.07
C GLY A 24 14.96 -16.01 21.10
N LYS A 25 15.91 -16.54 21.88
CA LYS A 25 16.87 -15.75 22.68
C LYS A 25 18.21 -15.75 21.95
N MET A 26 18.35 -14.92 20.92
CA MET A 26 19.66 -14.63 20.30
C MET A 26 20.06 -13.15 20.33
N PHE A 27 19.24 -12.29 20.93
CA PHE A 27 19.66 -10.94 21.32
C PHE A 27 19.23 -10.69 22.75
N GLY A 28 20.19 -10.36 23.63
CA GLY A 28 19.88 -9.91 24.98
C GLY A 28 19.15 -8.57 24.92
N GLY A 29 17.99 -8.51 25.58
CA GLY A 29 17.06 -7.38 25.57
C GLY A 29 15.71 -7.82 25.02
N ASP A 30 14.65 -7.67 25.82
CA ASP A 30 13.27 -8.04 25.47
C ASP A 30 12.91 -7.57 24.06
N GLY A 31 12.86 -8.54 23.15
CA GLY A 31 12.67 -8.33 21.72
C GLY A 31 11.20 -8.09 21.40
N MET A 32 10.74 -6.87 21.63
CA MET A 32 9.58 -6.29 20.97
C MET A 32 9.85 -4.79 20.96
N LEU A 33 9.67 -4.13 19.81
CA LEU A 33 9.90 -2.69 19.68
C LEU A 33 9.18 -1.96 20.84
N PRO A 34 9.90 -1.30 21.77
CA PRO A 34 9.33 -0.84 23.04
C PRO A 34 8.27 0.27 22.89
N PHE A 35 7.98 0.69 21.66
CA PHE A 35 6.99 1.69 21.30
C PHE A 35 6.20 1.31 20.02
N SER A 36 5.98 0.02 19.76
CA SER A 36 5.12 -0.36 18.62
C SER A 36 3.67 0.05 18.91
N ARG A 37 2.98 0.59 17.90
CA ARG A 37 1.56 1.04 17.96
C ARG A 37 0.56 -0.10 18.24
N HIS A 38 1.05 -1.31 18.46
CA HIS A 38 0.29 -2.54 18.62
C HIS A 38 0.62 -3.30 19.91
N SER A 39 1.25 -2.65 20.90
CA SER A 39 1.61 -3.28 22.19
C SER A 39 0.42 -3.92 22.92
N ASP A 40 -0.77 -3.33 22.80
CA ASP A 40 -2.03 -3.85 23.35
C ASP A 40 -2.35 -5.28 22.90
N VAL A 41 -2.15 -5.59 21.61
CA VAL A 41 -2.44 -6.93 21.05
C VAL A 41 -1.24 -7.86 21.08
N LEU A 42 -0.01 -7.31 21.16
CA LEU A 42 1.22 -8.08 21.19
C LEU A 42 1.55 -8.62 22.59
N ASP A 43 1.31 -7.82 23.63
CA ASP A 43 1.70 -8.14 25.00
C ASP A 43 0.53 -8.60 25.89
N GLY A 44 -0.71 -8.48 25.40
CA GLY A 44 -1.91 -8.89 26.12
C GLY A 44 -1.97 -10.41 26.42
N PRO A 45 -2.64 -10.84 27.50
CA PRO A 45 -2.79 -12.27 27.82
C PRO A 45 -3.57 -13.02 26.73
N ILE A 46 -3.26 -14.31 26.56
CA ILE A 46 -3.97 -15.16 25.61
C ILE A 46 -5.31 -15.57 26.24
N PRO A 47 -6.46 -15.20 25.66
CA PRO A 47 -7.77 -15.61 26.17
C PRO A 47 -7.94 -17.12 26.10
N THR A 48 -8.61 -17.70 27.09
CA THR A 48 -8.96 -19.13 27.11
C THR A 48 -10.33 -19.42 26.51
N ASP A 49 -11.22 -18.41 26.46
CA ASP A 49 -12.51 -18.52 25.80
C ASP A 49 -12.35 -18.48 24.27
N THR A 50 -13.07 -19.36 23.58
CA THR A 50 -12.97 -19.52 22.12
C THR A 50 -13.46 -18.28 21.38
N ALA A 51 -14.50 -17.60 21.88
CA ALA A 51 -15.05 -16.41 21.22
C ALA A 51 -14.13 -15.19 21.36
N GLU A 52 -13.51 -15.01 22.54
CA GLU A 52 -12.49 -13.97 22.73
C GLU A 52 -11.21 -14.26 21.94
N LEU A 53 -10.82 -15.52 21.85
CA LEU A 53 -9.69 -15.96 21.03
C LEU A 53 -9.91 -15.63 19.55
N GLU A 54 -11.08 -15.93 19.00
CA GLU A 54 -11.46 -15.57 17.63
C GLU A 54 -11.37 -14.07 17.38
N ARG A 55 -11.87 -13.25 18.32
CA ARG A 55 -11.80 -11.79 18.23
C ARG A 55 -10.36 -11.29 18.22
N LEU A 56 -9.50 -11.80 19.10
CA LEU A 56 -8.09 -11.42 19.15
C LEU A 56 -7.35 -11.82 17.86
N VAL A 57 -7.58 -13.05 17.37
CA VAL A 57 -6.98 -13.56 16.14
C VAL A 57 -7.43 -12.75 14.92
N ALA A 58 -8.73 -12.39 14.85
CA ALA A 58 -9.27 -11.53 13.80
C ALA A 58 -8.65 -10.12 13.84
N GLU A 59 -8.46 -9.55 15.03
CA GLU A 59 -7.86 -8.22 15.19
C GLU A 59 -6.37 -8.23 14.82
N LEU A 60 -5.61 -9.25 15.25
CA LEU A 60 -4.22 -9.44 14.83
C LEU A 60 -4.11 -9.58 13.31
N LYS A 61 -5.04 -10.29 12.66
CA LYS A 61 -5.10 -10.40 11.20
C LYS A 61 -5.36 -9.05 10.55
N ARG A 62 -6.33 -8.27 11.07
CA ARG A 62 -6.70 -6.95 10.54
C ARG A 62 -5.53 -5.98 10.62
N ARG A 63 -4.92 -5.87 11.80
CA ARG A 63 -3.75 -4.99 12.04
C ARG A 63 -2.53 -5.45 11.23
N GLY A 64 -2.27 -6.76 11.16
CA GLY A 64 -1.15 -7.30 10.38
C GLY A 64 -1.29 -7.00 8.88
N ASN A 65 -2.50 -7.11 8.34
CA ASN A 65 -2.78 -6.75 6.95
C ASN A 65 -2.60 -5.24 6.71
N ALA A 66 -3.04 -4.39 7.64
CA ALA A 66 -2.87 -2.95 7.57
C ALA A 66 -1.37 -2.56 7.60
N ALA A 67 -0.59 -3.12 8.53
CA ALA A 67 0.85 -2.91 8.61
C ALA A 67 1.57 -3.38 7.33
N PHE A 68 1.18 -4.52 6.76
CA PHE A 68 1.73 -5.01 5.50
C PHE A 68 1.42 -4.06 4.33
N GLN A 69 0.20 -3.50 4.27
CA GLN A 69 -0.18 -2.51 3.24
C GLN A 69 0.59 -1.20 3.39
N GLN A 70 0.87 -0.78 4.63
CA GLN A 70 1.67 0.40 4.95
C GLN A 70 3.18 0.19 4.71
N LYS A 71 3.59 -1.00 4.28
CA LYS A 71 5.00 -1.43 4.12
C LYS A 71 5.81 -1.48 5.42
N SER A 72 5.15 -1.46 6.59
CA SER A 72 5.76 -1.76 7.89
C SER A 72 5.90 -3.28 8.06
N LEU A 73 6.88 -3.87 7.37
CA LEU A 73 6.99 -5.33 7.24
C LEU A 73 7.38 -6.03 8.54
N GLU A 74 8.22 -5.40 9.36
CA GLU A 74 8.67 -5.90 10.66
C GLU A 74 7.52 -5.97 11.66
N GLU A 75 6.66 -4.95 11.68
CA GLU A 75 5.46 -4.92 12.53
C GLU A 75 4.44 -5.97 12.07
N ALA A 76 4.26 -6.12 10.76
CA ALA A 76 3.41 -7.18 10.20
C ALA A 76 3.93 -8.59 10.58
N GLU A 77 5.25 -8.81 10.52
CA GLU A 77 5.86 -10.08 10.96
C GLU A 77 5.57 -10.36 12.44
N ALA A 78 5.70 -9.36 13.31
CA ALA A 78 5.41 -9.51 14.74
C ALA A 78 3.94 -9.86 15.00
N LEU A 79 3.01 -9.15 14.34
CA LEU A 79 1.56 -9.38 14.47
C LEU A 79 1.14 -10.77 13.99
N TYR A 80 1.63 -11.23 12.83
CA TYR A 80 1.33 -12.58 12.36
C TYR A 80 1.97 -13.65 13.24
N SER A 81 3.17 -13.40 13.76
CA SER A 81 3.82 -14.31 14.71
C SER A 81 3.01 -14.43 16.00
N ARG A 82 2.48 -13.31 16.51
CA ARG A 82 1.56 -13.33 17.65
C ARG A 82 0.30 -14.13 17.34
N ALA A 83 -0.30 -13.95 16.16
CA ALA A 83 -1.49 -14.71 15.76
C ALA A 83 -1.23 -16.23 15.72
N ILE A 84 -0.04 -16.66 15.26
CA ILE A 84 0.37 -18.08 15.25
C ILE A 84 0.52 -18.63 16.67
N VAL A 85 1.06 -17.84 17.60
CA VAL A 85 1.23 -18.22 19.01
C VAL A 85 -0.11 -18.29 19.73
N VAL A 86 -0.98 -17.31 19.49
CA VAL A 86 -2.34 -17.24 20.07
C VAL A 86 -3.19 -18.41 19.55
N ASN A 87 -3.11 -18.72 18.26
CA ASN A 87 -3.77 -19.87 17.65
C ASN A 87 -2.88 -21.14 17.68
N ALA A 88 -2.21 -21.40 18.81
CA ALA A 88 -1.45 -22.63 19.00
C ALA A 88 -2.39 -23.85 19.02
N ASN A 89 -1.98 -24.96 18.39
CA ASN A 89 -2.80 -26.17 18.14
C ASN A 89 -3.97 -25.98 17.16
N ASP A 90 -4.01 -24.85 16.45
CA ASP A 90 -5.01 -24.51 15.43
C ASP A 90 -6.48 -24.79 15.80
N PRO A 91 -6.97 -24.33 16.98
CA PRO A 91 -8.38 -24.47 17.37
C PRO A 91 -9.34 -23.82 16.36
N LEU A 92 -8.87 -22.84 15.59
CA LEU A 92 -9.68 -22.09 14.62
C LEU A 92 -9.52 -22.55 13.17
N HIS A 93 -8.75 -23.62 12.92
CA HIS A 93 -8.46 -24.17 11.58
C HIS A 93 -8.00 -23.13 10.53
N ASN A 94 -7.39 -22.03 10.97
CA ASN A 94 -7.03 -20.89 10.15
C ASN A 94 -5.55 -20.51 10.29
N GLN A 95 -4.76 -21.31 11.00
CA GLN A 95 -3.34 -21.05 11.24
C GLN A 95 -2.54 -20.97 9.93
N HIS A 96 -2.91 -21.78 8.93
CA HIS A 96 -2.30 -21.77 7.60
C HIS A 96 -2.32 -20.38 6.92
N ILE A 97 -3.35 -19.56 7.19
CA ILE A 97 -3.47 -18.19 6.65
C ILE A 97 -2.37 -17.28 7.22
N PHE A 98 -2.08 -17.39 8.52
CA PHE A 98 -1.06 -16.57 9.17
C PHE A 98 0.34 -16.94 8.72
N PHE A 99 0.63 -18.22 8.52
CA PHE A 99 1.88 -18.67 7.92
C PHE A 99 2.05 -18.14 6.49
N ALA A 100 1.00 -18.16 5.66
CA ALA A 100 1.06 -17.59 4.31
C ALA A 100 1.30 -16.07 4.31
N ASN A 101 0.66 -15.34 5.22
CA ASN A 101 0.81 -13.89 5.33
C ASN A 101 2.18 -13.49 5.88
N ARG A 102 2.69 -14.22 6.89
CA ARG A 102 4.05 -14.01 7.41
C ARG A 102 5.13 -14.34 6.39
N SER A 103 4.94 -15.42 5.61
CA SER A 103 5.81 -15.77 4.48
C SER A 103 5.88 -14.62 3.46
N ALA A 104 4.75 -13.99 3.13
CA ALA A 104 4.72 -12.84 2.24
C ALA A 104 5.51 -11.64 2.80
N ALA A 105 5.35 -11.32 4.09
CA ALA A 105 6.12 -10.26 4.77
C ALA A 105 7.63 -10.54 4.72
N ARG A 106 8.04 -11.77 5.07
CA ARG A 106 9.45 -12.20 5.04
C ARG A 106 10.06 -12.20 3.65
N CYS A 107 9.30 -12.61 2.64
CA CYS A 107 9.71 -12.50 1.24
C CYS A 107 9.96 -11.05 0.83
N SER A 108 9.11 -10.11 1.26
CA SER A 108 9.26 -8.68 0.98
C SER A 108 10.47 -8.06 1.71
N MET A 109 10.81 -8.55 2.91
CA MET A 109 12.02 -8.16 3.65
C MET A 109 13.32 -8.78 3.11
N GLY A 110 13.25 -9.67 2.11
CA GLY A 110 14.41 -10.40 1.60
C GLY A 110 14.84 -11.61 2.45
N LYS A 111 14.11 -11.95 3.52
CA LYS A 111 14.32 -13.13 4.37
C LYS A 111 13.74 -14.40 3.72
N ALA A 112 14.21 -14.73 2.51
CA ALA A 112 13.60 -15.75 1.66
C ALA A 112 13.65 -17.19 2.23
N ALA A 113 14.67 -17.54 3.01
CA ALA A 113 14.77 -18.85 3.67
C ALA A 113 13.67 -19.04 4.73
N LEU A 114 13.49 -18.06 5.63
CA LEU A 114 12.42 -18.09 6.64
C LEU A 114 11.03 -18.02 6.01
N ALA A 115 10.88 -17.32 4.88
CA ALA A 115 9.63 -17.29 4.13
C ALA A 115 9.28 -18.66 3.53
N LEU A 116 10.29 -19.45 3.13
CA LEU A 116 10.10 -20.80 2.62
C LEU A 116 9.61 -21.73 3.74
N GLU A 117 10.24 -21.70 4.91
CA GLU A 117 9.82 -22.49 6.08
C GLU A 117 8.36 -22.21 6.45
N ASP A 118 7.96 -20.94 6.48
CA ASP A 118 6.56 -20.57 6.74
C ASP A 118 5.60 -21.08 5.66
N ALA A 119 5.98 -20.99 4.38
CA ALA A 119 5.16 -21.48 3.28
C ALA A 119 5.03 -23.01 3.28
N GLU A 120 6.07 -23.73 3.74
CA GLU A 120 6.03 -25.18 3.93
C GLU A 120 5.12 -25.59 5.09
N ALA A 121 5.20 -24.87 6.21
CA ALA A 121 4.27 -25.05 7.33
C ALA A 121 2.82 -24.78 6.90
N CYS A 122 2.59 -23.73 6.11
CA CYS A 122 1.26 -23.41 5.56
C CYS A 122 0.67 -24.57 4.74
N VAL A 123 1.43 -25.11 3.79
CA VAL A 123 0.99 -26.22 2.92
C VAL A 123 0.84 -27.53 3.69
N ALA A 124 1.66 -27.75 4.73
CA ALA A 124 1.52 -28.92 5.59
C ALA A 124 0.24 -28.88 6.44
N LEU A 125 -0.22 -27.69 6.82
CA LEU A 125 -1.47 -27.50 7.56
C LEU A 125 -2.71 -27.59 6.66
N ASP A 126 -2.67 -26.96 5.48
CA ASP A 126 -3.76 -27.03 4.51
C ASP A 126 -3.23 -27.24 3.08
N ALA A 127 -3.36 -28.49 2.61
CA ALA A 127 -2.97 -28.89 1.26
C ALA A 127 -3.95 -28.44 0.17
N ALA A 128 -5.15 -27.96 0.53
CA ALA A 128 -6.10 -27.36 -0.42
C ALA A 128 -5.88 -25.85 -0.62
N TYR A 129 -5.05 -25.22 0.22
CA TYR A 129 -4.81 -23.78 0.17
C TYR A 129 -3.85 -23.38 -0.95
N ALA A 130 -4.39 -23.15 -2.16
CA ALA A 130 -3.62 -22.78 -3.36
C ALA A 130 -2.70 -21.55 -3.17
N LYS A 131 -3.12 -20.57 -2.34
CA LYS A 131 -2.30 -19.40 -2.00
C LYS A 131 -1.03 -19.78 -1.24
N GLY A 132 -1.04 -20.83 -0.43
CA GLY A 132 0.15 -21.34 0.27
C GLY A 132 1.22 -21.82 -0.70
N PHE A 133 0.82 -22.61 -1.71
CA PHE A 133 1.72 -23.03 -2.79
C PHE A 133 2.26 -21.85 -3.59
N PHE A 134 1.43 -20.83 -3.85
CA PHE A 134 1.90 -19.60 -4.49
C PHE A 134 2.98 -18.88 -3.65
N ARG A 135 2.80 -18.76 -2.33
CA ARG A 135 3.82 -18.19 -1.44
C ARG A 135 5.11 -19.02 -1.43
N LYS A 136 5.00 -20.35 -1.40
CA LYS A 136 6.13 -21.27 -1.47
C LYS A 136 6.94 -21.07 -2.75
N ALA A 137 6.27 -20.94 -3.90
CA ALA A 137 6.92 -20.66 -5.17
C ALA A 137 7.62 -19.28 -5.18
N GLN A 138 7.00 -18.25 -4.59
CA GLN A 138 7.62 -16.93 -4.46
C GLN A 138 8.91 -16.97 -3.61
N ALA A 139 8.90 -17.72 -2.50
CA ALA A 139 10.09 -17.89 -1.66
C ALA A 139 11.21 -18.65 -2.40
N LEU A 140 10.87 -19.75 -3.08
CA LEU A 140 11.83 -20.52 -3.89
C LEU A 140 12.42 -19.70 -5.05
N ALA A 141 11.61 -18.86 -5.69
CA ALA A 141 12.06 -17.93 -6.72
C ALA A 141 13.09 -16.93 -6.18
N LYS A 142 12.87 -16.38 -4.97
CA LYS A 142 13.83 -15.49 -4.31
C LYS A 142 15.14 -16.21 -3.93
N LEU A 143 15.08 -17.51 -3.67
CA LEU A 143 16.25 -18.37 -3.43
C LEU A 143 16.91 -18.88 -4.72
N LYS A 144 16.46 -18.42 -5.90
CA LYS A 144 16.95 -18.88 -7.23
C LYS A 144 16.74 -20.39 -7.49
N ARG A 145 15.84 -21.05 -6.75
CA ARG A 145 15.48 -22.45 -6.96
C ARG A 145 14.30 -22.56 -7.94
N PHE A 146 14.53 -22.15 -9.19
CA PHE A 146 13.45 -21.98 -10.17
C PHE A 146 12.77 -23.30 -10.56
N LYS A 147 13.52 -24.40 -10.67
CA LYS A 147 12.96 -25.72 -11.01
C LYS A 147 11.95 -26.20 -9.96
N ASP A 148 12.31 -26.07 -8.68
CA ASP A 148 11.45 -26.46 -7.57
C ASP A 148 10.21 -25.54 -7.49
N ALA A 149 10.39 -24.24 -7.77
CA ALA A 149 9.29 -23.28 -7.79
C ALA A 149 8.26 -23.60 -8.89
N LEU A 150 8.70 -24.03 -10.08
CA LEU A 150 7.81 -24.43 -11.17
C LEU A 150 6.99 -25.67 -10.79
N ALA A 151 7.62 -26.69 -10.20
CA ALA A 151 6.90 -27.90 -9.73
C ALA A 151 5.81 -27.58 -8.69
N VAL A 152 6.11 -26.64 -7.78
CA VAL A 152 5.13 -26.15 -6.79
C VAL A 152 3.99 -25.39 -7.45
N LEU A 153 4.28 -24.56 -8.47
CA LEU A 153 3.24 -23.83 -9.20
C LEU A 153 2.36 -24.72 -10.06
N ASP A 154 2.87 -25.84 -10.59
CA ASP A 154 2.04 -26.80 -11.30
C ASP A 154 1.01 -27.43 -10.36
N HIS A 155 1.39 -27.72 -9.11
CA HIS A 155 0.42 -28.13 -8.10
C HIS A 155 -0.58 -27.01 -7.79
N ALA A 156 -0.14 -25.76 -7.66
CA ALA A 156 -1.04 -24.61 -7.47
C ALA A 156 -2.04 -24.45 -8.62
N LYS A 157 -1.63 -24.70 -9.88
CA LYS A 157 -2.53 -24.70 -11.04
C LYS A 157 -3.54 -25.84 -11.01
N THR A 158 -3.17 -27.02 -10.49
CA THR A 158 -4.14 -28.11 -10.33
C THR A 158 -5.24 -27.77 -9.33
N LEU A 159 -4.93 -26.98 -8.30
CA LEU A 159 -5.90 -26.51 -7.31
C LEU A 159 -6.75 -25.34 -7.84
N GLU A 160 -6.11 -24.33 -8.47
CA GLU A 160 -6.79 -23.16 -9.02
C GLU A 160 -6.35 -22.85 -10.47
N PRO A 161 -6.92 -23.51 -11.49
CA PRO A 161 -6.53 -23.32 -12.90
C PRO A 161 -6.77 -21.91 -13.45
N ASN A 162 -7.78 -21.20 -12.91
CA ASN A 162 -8.19 -19.88 -13.38
C ASN A 162 -7.41 -18.71 -12.75
N ASN A 163 -6.44 -19.00 -11.87
CA ASN A 163 -5.71 -17.96 -11.17
C ASN A 163 -4.64 -17.30 -12.06
N LYS A 164 -4.93 -16.07 -12.53
CA LYS A 164 -4.04 -15.30 -13.41
C LYS A 164 -2.66 -15.05 -12.77
N SER A 165 -2.58 -14.84 -11.46
CA SER A 165 -1.32 -14.57 -10.76
C SER A 165 -0.37 -15.76 -10.80
N VAL A 166 -0.90 -16.98 -10.69
CA VAL A 166 -0.12 -18.24 -10.79
C VAL A 166 0.45 -18.38 -12.20
N THR A 167 -0.36 -18.15 -13.23
CA THR A 167 0.09 -18.23 -14.64
C THR A 167 1.15 -17.20 -14.98
N VAL A 168 1.01 -15.96 -14.49
CA VAL A 168 2.01 -14.89 -14.69
C VAL A 168 3.34 -15.27 -14.01
N LEU A 169 3.29 -15.68 -12.74
CA LEU A 169 4.51 -16.08 -12.02
C LEU A 169 5.17 -17.28 -12.69
N TYR A 170 4.39 -18.26 -13.14
CA TYR A 170 4.90 -19.44 -13.82
C TYR A 170 5.71 -19.08 -15.09
N LYS A 171 5.17 -18.22 -15.96
CA LYS A 171 5.88 -17.74 -17.16
C LYS A 171 7.17 -17.00 -16.81
N GLN A 172 7.12 -16.12 -15.80
CA GLN A 172 8.29 -15.38 -15.33
C GLN A 172 9.40 -16.33 -14.85
N LEU A 173 9.05 -17.38 -14.10
CA LEU A 173 10.02 -18.35 -13.61
C LEU A 173 10.56 -19.26 -14.72
N GLU A 174 9.77 -19.60 -15.73
CA GLU A 174 10.27 -20.33 -16.91
C GLU A 174 11.32 -19.53 -17.68
N GLU A 175 11.08 -18.23 -17.90
CA GLU A 175 12.06 -17.35 -18.55
C GLU A 175 13.34 -17.21 -17.73
N LEU A 176 13.21 -17.05 -16.40
CA LEU A 176 14.37 -16.98 -15.50
C LEU A 176 15.16 -18.31 -15.48
N ALA A 177 14.46 -19.45 -15.49
CA ALA A 177 15.09 -20.76 -15.53
C ALA A 177 15.80 -21.04 -16.87
N LYS A 178 15.29 -20.51 -18.00
CA LYS A 178 15.96 -20.58 -19.30
C LYS A 178 17.22 -19.72 -19.32
N LYS A 179 17.12 -18.46 -18.84
CA LYS A 179 18.27 -17.55 -18.71
C LYS A 179 19.38 -18.13 -17.81
N GLU A 180 19.02 -18.83 -16.73
CA GLU A 180 20.01 -19.49 -15.87
C GLU A 180 20.73 -20.65 -16.58
N LYS A 181 20.05 -21.37 -17.50
CA LYS A 181 20.66 -22.43 -18.32
C LYS A 181 21.51 -21.89 -19.48
N GLU A 182 21.14 -20.73 -20.02
CA GLU A 182 21.83 -20.06 -21.13
C GLU A 182 23.02 -19.21 -20.68
N ALA A 183 23.11 -18.87 -19.40
CA ALA A 183 24.29 -18.24 -18.83
C ALA A 183 25.50 -19.18 -19.01
N PRO A 184 26.56 -18.76 -19.72
CA PRO A 184 27.72 -19.61 -19.95
C PRO A 184 28.34 -19.97 -18.59
N VAL A 185 28.57 -21.27 -18.38
CA VAL A 185 29.37 -21.79 -17.27
C VAL A 185 30.79 -21.28 -17.48
N THR A 186 31.10 -20.11 -16.93
CA THR A 186 32.48 -19.70 -16.77
C THR A 186 33.12 -20.70 -15.81
N PRO A 187 34.23 -21.37 -16.19
CA PRO A 187 34.87 -22.32 -15.30
C PRO A 187 35.32 -21.58 -14.05
N VAL A 188 34.76 -21.98 -12.90
CA VAL A 188 35.14 -21.49 -11.58
C VAL A 188 36.62 -21.79 -11.40
N ALA A 189 37.45 -20.74 -11.43
CA ALA A 189 38.86 -20.84 -11.11
C ALA A 189 39.00 -21.44 -9.68
N PRO A 190 39.84 -22.46 -9.46
CA PRO A 190 39.97 -23.09 -8.16
C PRO A 190 40.50 -22.07 -7.14
N VAL A 191 39.80 -21.98 -6.01
CA VAL A 191 40.14 -21.15 -4.85
C VAL A 191 41.59 -21.45 -4.45
N ARG A 192 42.50 -20.49 -4.65
CA ARG A 192 43.87 -20.57 -4.13
C ARG A 192 43.78 -20.55 -2.60
N LYS A 193 44.23 -21.64 -1.97
CA LYS A 193 44.44 -21.70 -0.51
C LYS A 193 45.47 -20.63 -0.13
N VAL A 194 45.02 -19.60 0.58
CA VAL A 194 45.92 -18.63 1.21
C VAL A 194 46.50 -19.31 2.44
N VAL A 195 47.78 -19.73 2.35
CA VAL A 195 48.59 -20.10 3.50
C VAL A 195 49.19 -18.80 4.03
N THR A 196 48.67 -18.34 5.17
CA THR A 196 49.25 -17.24 5.94
C THR A 196 50.58 -17.71 6.53
N ARG A 197 51.69 -17.19 6.00
CA ARG A 197 52.99 -17.20 6.69
C ARG A 197 53.23 -15.78 7.22
N VAL A 198 53.19 -15.65 8.53
CA VAL A 198 53.54 -14.42 9.25
C VAL A 198 55.05 -14.40 9.38
N GLU A 199 55.72 -13.44 8.75
CA GLU A 199 57.07 -13.03 9.13
C GLU A 199 57.08 -11.51 9.28
N VAL A 200 57.47 -11.10 10.49
CA VAL A 200 57.58 -9.73 10.99
C VAL A 200 58.95 -9.18 10.63
N THR A 201 59.04 -7.97 10.09
CA THR A 201 60.14 -7.04 10.39
C THR A 201 59.72 -5.59 10.19
N GLU A 202 60.04 -4.78 11.21
CA GLU A 202 59.86 -3.34 11.34
C GLU A 202 60.80 -2.53 10.43
N GLY A 203 60.47 -1.24 10.20
CA GLY A 203 61.50 -0.18 10.13
C GLY A 203 61.56 0.75 8.90
N ARG A 204 60.88 1.90 9.02
CA ARG A 204 61.36 3.28 8.75
C ARG A 204 61.50 3.85 7.30
N ALA A 205 60.50 4.69 6.97
CA ALA A 205 60.52 6.12 6.54
C ALA A 205 61.01 6.66 5.16
N ALA A 206 60.32 7.76 4.79
CA ALA A 206 60.60 8.85 3.82
C ALA A 206 60.25 8.56 2.34
N SER A 207 59.63 9.44 1.53
CA SER A 207 59.13 10.81 1.68
C SER A 207 58.29 11.20 0.43
N ALA A 208 57.33 12.11 0.63
CA ALA A 208 56.73 13.14 -0.25
C ALA A 208 56.86 13.08 -1.79
N GLY A 209 55.75 13.40 -2.48
CA GLY A 209 55.74 13.94 -3.85
C GLY A 209 54.39 13.83 -4.55
N ASP A 210 53.69 14.96 -4.66
CA ASP A 210 52.42 15.19 -5.36
C ASP A 210 52.46 15.00 -6.90
N ASP A 211 51.24 14.89 -7.45
CA ASP A 211 50.74 15.54 -8.67
C ASP A 211 50.49 14.72 -9.97
N ALA A 212 49.45 15.20 -10.66
CA ALA A 212 49.10 15.10 -12.08
C ALA A 212 48.19 13.96 -12.57
N SER A 213 46.90 14.35 -12.65
CA SER A 213 45.83 13.84 -13.51
C SER A 213 46.18 13.89 -15.01
N ALA A 214 45.92 12.81 -15.75
CA ALA A 214 45.83 12.83 -17.21
C ALA A 214 44.58 12.06 -17.70
N LYS A 215 43.69 12.78 -18.39
CA LYS A 215 42.48 12.27 -19.06
C LYS A 215 42.85 11.56 -20.37
N ALA A 216 42.21 10.42 -20.64
CA ALA A 216 42.27 9.73 -21.92
C ALA A 216 40.90 9.75 -22.64
N ASN A 217 40.93 10.01 -23.95
CA ASN A 217 39.81 10.06 -24.88
C ASN A 217 39.46 8.64 -25.40
N PRO A 218 38.19 8.31 -25.74
CA PRO A 218 37.85 6.97 -26.19
C PRO A 218 37.93 6.79 -27.72
N MET A 219 38.24 5.54 -28.06
CA MET A 219 38.46 4.96 -29.39
C MET A 219 37.18 4.80 -30.22
N LYS A 220 37.37 4.88 -31.54
CA LYS A 220 36.39 4.65 -32.60
C LYS A 220 36.41 3.18 -33.01
N SER A 221 35.26 2.50 -33.02
CA SER A 221 35.11 1.15 -33.59
C SER A 221 34.24 1.20 -34.85
N THR A 222 34.78 0.63 -35.92
CA THR A 222 34.13 0.41 -37.22
C THR A 222 33.39 -0.92 -37.24
N THR A 223 32.17 -0.94 -37.75
CA THR A 223 31.53 -2.15 -38.28
C THR A 223 30.93 -1.82 -39.65
N ALA A 224 31.28 -2.63 -40.63
CA ALA A 224 30.67 -2.70 -41.95
C ALA A 224 29.73 -3.91 -41.93
N ASP A 225 28.54 -3.75 -42.52
CA ASP A 225 27.64 -4.81 -43.04
C ASP A 225 26.79 -4.08 -44.11
N GLU A 226 26.90 -4.40 -45.40
CA GLU A 226 26.17 -5.48 -46.09
C GLU A 226 24.66 -5.45 -45.82
N ASP A 227 23.90 -4.75 -46.68
CA ASP A 227 22.49 -5.08 -46.92
C ASP A 227 22.09 -4.62 -48.32
N ALA A 228 22.00 -5.60 -49.22
CA ALA A 228 21.37 -5.46 -50.52
C ALA A 228 19.87 -5.77 -50.40
N ASP A 229 19.08 -4.95 -51.09
CA ASP A 229 17.74 -5.24 -51.59
C ASP A 229 16.56 -5.21 -50.60
N LEU A 230 16.02 -4.00 -50.40
CA LEU A 230 14.63 -3.79 -50.03
C LEU A 230 14.01 -2.73 -50.98
N GLY A 231 13.37 -3.21 -52.04
CA GLY A 231 12.50 -2.41 -52.89
C GLY A 231 11.28 -1.91 -52.10
N GLY A 232 11.16 -0.60 -51.96
CA GLY A 232 9.98 0.04 -51.37
C GLY A 232 10.36 1.35 -50.69
N HIS A 233 9.86 2.47 -51.22
CA HIS A 233 9.96 3.84 -50.73
C HIS A 233 10.23 3.95 -49.21
N VAL A 234 11.52 4.01 -48.85
CA VAL A 234 11.92 4.18 -47.46
C VAL A 234 11.50 5.59 -47.03
N ARG A 235 10.60 5.65 -46.06
CA ARG A 235 10.18 6.86 -45.35
C ARG A 235 11.42 7.58 -44.83
N GLY A 236 11.78 8.69 -45.45
CA GLY A 236 13.04 9.38 -45.17
C GLY A 236 13.28 10.59 -46.07
N TYR A 237 14.21 11.42 -45.63
CA TYR A 237 14.59 12.74 -46.15
C TYR A 237 14.48 12.93 -47.68
N LYS A 238 13.82 14.01 -48.09
CA LYS A 238 13.56 14.33 -49.50
C LYS A 238 14.86 14.78 -50.17
N LYS A 239 15.20 14.19 -51.33
CA LYS A 239 16.28 14.69 -52.17
C LYS A 239 15.77 15.84 -53.02
N LEU A 240 16.44 17.00 -52.95
CA LEU A 240 16.18 18.11 -53.86
C LEU A 240 16.68 17.75 -55.27
N ALA A 241 16.23 18.48 -56.30
CA ALA A 241 16.63 18.25 -57.69
C ALA A 241 18.16 18.32 -57.92
N ASP A 242 18.88 19.02 -57.04
CA ASP A 242 20.35 19.11 -56.99
C ASP A 242 21.03 17.93 -56.26
N GLY A 243 20.31 16.88 -55.89
CA GLY A 243 20.86 15.66 -55.28
C GLY A 243 21.18 15.77 -53.77
N ARG A 244 21.02 16.94 -53.15
CA ARG A 244 21.17 17.12 -51.70
C ARG A 244 19.94 16.59 -50.95
N VAL A 245 20.16 15.87 -49.86
CA VAL A 245 19.12 15.28 -49.00
C VAL A 245 18.73 16.31 -47.92
N THR A 246 17.43 16.54 -47.68
CA THR A 246 16.98 17.45 -46.60
C THR A 246 17.39 16.92 -45.22
N THR A 247 17.55 17.80 -44.23
CA THR A 247 17.87 17.42 -42.84
C THR A 247 16.64 17.10 -41.99
N PHE A 248 15.43 17.21 -42.56
CA PHE A 248 14.15 16.96 -41.89
C PHE A 248 13.32 15.88 -42.63
N PHE A 249 12.71 15.00 -41.84
CA PHE A 249 11.86 13.90 -42.29
C PHE A 249 10.60 14.47 -42.94
N ASN A 250 10.41 14.22 -44.23
CA ASN A 250 9.18 14.57 -44.93
C ASN A 250 8.32 13.32 -45.08
N ASN A 251 7.08 13.38 -44.59
CA ASN A 251 6.07 12.35 -44.83
C ASN A 251 4.99 12.98 -45.70
N GLU A 252 5.24 13.05 -47.01
CA GLU A 252 4.21 13.49 -47.95
C GLU A 252 3.10 12.43 -47.95
N LEU A 253 1.91 12.82 -47.50
CA LEU A 253 0.76 11.93 -47.48
C LEU A 253 0.40 11.56 -48.93
N THR A 254 0.16 10.27 -49.17
CA THR A 254 -0.30 9.78 -50.47
C THR A 254 -1.63 10.44 -50.84
N GLU A 255 -1.91 10.59 -52.13
CA GLU A 255 -3.18 11.18 -52.60
C GLU A 255 -4.41 10.43 -52.07
N GLU A 256 -4.28 9.11 -51.89
CA GLU A 256 -5.28 8.26 -51.23
C GLU A 256 -5.48 8.63 -49.75
N ALA A 257 -4.39 8.89 -49.01
CA ALA A 257 -4.46 9.34 -47.62
C ALA A 257 -5.04 10.76 -47.50
N LYS A 258 -4.73 11.65 -48.45
CA LYS A 258 -5.33 12.99 -48.51
C LYS A 258 -6.85 12.91 -48.76
N GLN A 259 -7.29 11.99 -49.63
CA GLN A 259 -8.71 11.76 -49.88
C GLN A 259 -9.44 11.16 -48.65
N LEU A 260 -8.78 10.27 -47.90
CA LEU A 260 -9.33 9.68 -46.67
C LEU A 260 -9.45 10.68 -45.50
N ILE A 261 -8.49 11.60 -45.39
CA ILE A 261 -8.43 12.62 -44.33
C ILE A 261 -9.48 13.71 -44.58
N GLY A 262 -9.77 14.04 -45.84
CA GLY A 262 -10.74 15.07 -46.19
C GLY A 262 -10.34 16.46 -45.69
N ASP A 263 -11.30 17.40 -45.67
CA ASP A 263 -11.08 18.77 -45.23
C ASP A 263 -11.32 18.89 -43.71
N ILE A 264 -10.28 18.65 -42.93
CA ILE A 264 -10.28 18.69 -41.45
C ILE A 264 -10.23 20.14 -40.92
N ALA A 265 -10.20 21.15 -41.81
CA ALA A 265 -10.19 22.54 -41.38
C ALA A 265 -11.41 22.83 -40.49
N PRO A 266 -11.22 23.38 -39.27
CA PRO A 266 -12.34 23.67 -38.38
C PRO A 266 -13.28 24.68 -39.04
N LYS A 267 -14.50 24.24 -39.32
CA LYS A 267 -15.54 25.10 -39.88
C LYS A 267 -16.22 25.88 -38.76
N LYS A 268 -16.38 27.18 -38.96
CA LYS A 268 -17.10 28.04 -38.03
C LYS A 268 -18.57 27.60 -37.99
N VAL A 269 -19.08 27.34 -36.79
CA VAL A 269 -20.48 26.97 -36.57
C VAL A 269 -21.30 28.27 -36.51
N GLU A 270 -22.28 28.42 -37.40
CA GLU A 270 -23.14 29.61 -37.48
C GLU A 270 -24.34 29.53 -36.51
N ASP A 271 -24.77 28.31 -36.14
CA ASP A 271 -25.89 28.06 -35.21
C ASP A 271 -25.44 27.22 -34.00
N ALA A 272 -25.37 27.84 -32.83
CA ALA A 272 -24.92 27.19 -31.59
C ALA A 272 -25.88 26.10 -31.08
N ASP A 273 -27.16 26.15 -31.45
CA ASP A 273 -28.21 25.27 -30.92
C ASP A 273 -28.38 23.95 -31.69
N GLN A 274 -27.79 23.81 -32.89
CA GLN A 274 -27.88 22.57 -33.68
C GLN A 274 -26.88 21.49 -33.24
N VAL A 275 -25.85 21.84 -32.46
CA VAL A 275 -24.86 20.89 -31.96
C VAL A 275 -25.29 20.37 -30.59
N GLN A 276 -26.42 19.67 -30.53
CA GLN A 276 -26.75 18.87 -29.36
C GLN A 276 -25.91 17.59 -29.37
N ILE A 277 -24.75 17.65 -28.72
CA ILE A 277 -24.03 16.45 -28.30
C ILE A 277 -24.99 15.69 -27.39
N LYS A 278 -25.51 14.54 -27.83
CA LYS A 278 -26.32 13.65 -27.01
C LYS A 278 -25.46 13.23 -25.81
N SER A 279 -25.58 13.94 -24.70
CA SER A 279 -25.01 13.55 -23.43
C SER A 279 -25.74 12.29 -22.99
N VAL A 280 -25.11 11.14 -23.17
CA VAL A 280 -25.54 9.92 -22.50
C VAL A 280 -25.16 10.11 -21.04
N SER A 281 -26.14 9.97 -20.13
CA SER A 281 -25.91 10.02 -18.70
C SER A 281 -24.85 8.98 -18.33
N GLY A 282 -23.63 9.43 -18.02
CA GLY A 282 -22.52 8.58 -17.59
C GLY A 282 -21.29 8.47 -18.51
N GLY A 283 -21.08 9.41 -19.43
CA GLY A 283 -19.76 9.61 -20.05
C GLY A 283 -19.78 9.75 -21.58
N SER A 284 -18.77 10.43 -22.11
CA SER A 284 -18.62 10.68 -23.55
C SER A 284 -18.27 9.38 -24.29
N ALA A 285 -19.04 9.05 -25.34
CA ALA A 285 -18.89 7.81 -26.12
C ALA A 285 -17.52 7.65 -26.83
N TRP A 286 -16.73 8.73 -26.91
CA TRP A 286 -15.42 8.74 -27.55
C TRP A 286 -14.23 8.40 -26.64
N ASN A 287 -14.44 8.28 -25.32
CA ASN A 287 -13.36 8.06 -24.35
C ASN A 287 -13.55 6.75 -23.55
N GLN A 288 -13.30 5.59 -24.17
CA GLN A 288 -13.16 4.32 -23.43
C GLN A 288 -11.81 4.16 -22.72
N GLY A 289 -10.93 5.17 -22.80
CA GLY A 289 -9.61 5.17 -22.17
C GLY A 289 -9.57 6.03 -20.91
N ASN A 290 -10.10 5.54 -19.78
CA ASN A 290 -9.65 5.94 -18.42
C ASN A 290 -9.36 7.44 -18.20
N THR A 291 -10.22 8.34 -18.69
CA THR A 291 -10.03 9.78 -18.43
C THR A 291 -10.23 10.03 -16.94
N PHE A 292 -9.21 10.63 -16.31
CA PHE A 292 -9.34 11.23 -14.99
C PHE A 292 -10.24 12.45 -15.13
N GLU A 293 -11.42 12.41 -14.53
CA GLU A 293 -12.34 13.56 -14.46
C GLU A 293 -12.41 14.00 -13.00
N GLU A 294 -12.07 15.26 -12.74
CA GLU A 294 -12.13 15.85 -11.41
C GLU A 294 -13.14 17.00 -11.40
N LYS A 295 -14.04 16.97 -10.42
CA LYS A 295 -15.02 18.03 -10.19
C LYS A 295 -14.71 18.72 -8.88
N ASP A 296 -14.36 20.00 -8.93
CA ASP A 296 -14.22 20.83 -7.75
C ASP A 296 -15.59 21.05 -7.09
N MET A 297 -15.65 20.75 -5.80
CA MET A 297 -16.82 20.88 -4.93
C MET A 297 -16.51 21.74 -3.69
N THR A 298 -15.36 22.42 -3.67
CA THR A 298 -14.88 23.20 -2.53
C THR A 298 -15.88 24.25 -2.07
N ALA A 299 -16.47 25.01 -3.01
CA ALA A 299 -17.45 26.05 -2.69
C ALA A 299 -18.72 25.49 -2.03
N TRP A 300 -19.23 24.37 -2.55
CA TRP A 300 -20.38 23.68 -1.96
C TRP A 300 -20.05 23.15 -0.56
N ALA A 301 -18.89 22.51 -0.42
CA ALA A 301 -18.48 21.89 0.82
C ALA A 301 -18.29 22.93 1.94
N LYS A 302 -17.66 24.07 1.64
CA LYS A 302 -17.49 25.17 2.61
C LYS A 302 -18.82 25.73 3.10
N ALA A 303 -19.71 26.09 2.16
CA ALA A 303 -21.03 26.61 2.51
C ALA A 303 -21.87 25.61 3.32
N LYS A 304 -21.76 24.32 2.99
CA LYS A 304 -22.49 23.25 3.70
C LYS A 304 -21.93 23.03 5.11
N LEU A 305 -20.61 23.02 5.28
CA LEU A 305 -19.98 22.89 6.59
C LEU A 305 -20.37 24.05 7.51
N GLU A 306 -20.27 25.30 7.03
CA GLU A 306 -20.70 26.48 7.79
C GLU A 306 -22.16 26.38 8.25
N ALA A 307 -23.07 25.97 7.35
CA ALA A 307 -24.49 25.81 7.66
C ALA A 307 -24.79 24.65 8.65
N LEU A 308 -23.98 23.58 8.64
CA LEU A 308 -24.20 22.41 9.50
C LEU A 308 -23.66 22.59 10.91
N VAL A 309 -22.56 23.32 11.06
CA VAL A 309 -21.92 23.55 12.36
C VAL A 309 -22.52 24.75 13.10
N ALA A 310 -23.09 25.72 12.38
CA ALA A 310 -23.75 26.87 12.98
C ALA A 310 -24.99 26.46 13.80
N GLY A 311 -25.08 26.95 15.04
CA GLY A 311 -26.25 26.77 15.91
C GLY A 311 -26.38 25.37 16.52
N VAL A 312 -25.38 24.49 16.41
CA VAL A 312 -25.39 23.18 17.08
C VAL A 312 -25.34 23.38 18.58
N SER A 313 -26.35 22.90 19.31
CA SER A 313 -26.43 23.01 20.76
C SER A 313 -26.66 21.65 21.41
N ALA A 314 -25.99 21.41 22.54
CA ALA A 314 -26.13 20.17 23.31
C ALA A 314 -25.94 20.43 24.82
N PRO A 315 -26.57 19.64 25.68
CA PRO A 315 -26.37 19.75 27.12
C PRO A 315 -24.95 19.33 27.54
N LEU A 316 -24.44 19.93 28.61
CA LEU A 316 -23.10 19.68 29.14
C LEU A 316 -22.90 18.25 29.69
N GLY A 317 -23.98 17.54 30.00
CA GLY A 317 -23.98 16.15 30.46
C GLY A 317 -23.62 15.94 31.93
N THR A 318 -22.63 16.67 32.45
CA THR A 318 -22.16 16.60 33.86
C THR A 318 -22.42 17.88 34.67
N GLY A 319 -23.53 18.58 34.40
CA GLY A 319 -23.94 19.80 35.10
C GLY A 319 -25.12 20.52 34.43
N GLU A 320 -25.56 21.63 34.99
CA GLU A 320 -26.56 22.52 34.38
C GLU A 320 -25.89 23.45 33.35
N GLY A 321 -26.33 23.38 32.10
CA GLY A 321 -25.84 24.25 31.03
C GLY A 321 -25.83 23.60 29.65
N ALA A 322 -25.81 24.43 28.60
CA ALA A 322 -25.78 23.98 27.21
C ALA A 322 -24.60 24.61 26.46
N VAL A 323 -23.83 23.76 25.76
CA VAL A 323 -22.77 24.18 24.86
C VAL A 323 -23.38 24.44 23.49
N THR A 324 -23.16 25.62 22.95
CA THR A 324 -23.67 26.04 21.64
C THR A 324 -22.51 26.47 20.74
N ALA A 325 -22.47 25.94 19.52
CA ALA A 325 -21.57 26.39 18.48
C ALA A 325 -22.17 27.59 17.76
N LEU A 326 -21.44 28.70 17.67
CA LEU A 326 -21.90 29.95 17.07
C LEU A 326 -21.66 29.92 15.56
N GLU A 327 -20.39 29.98 15.17
CA GLU A 327 -19.93 30.09 13.79
C GLU A 327 -18.59 29.38 13.61
N ALA A 328 -18.32 28.95 12.39
CA ALA A 328 -16.98 28.53 11.97
C ALA A 328 -16.20 29.75 11.46
N SER A 329 -14.95 29.88 11.88
CA SER A 329 -13.96 30.82 11.36
C SER A 329 -12.80 30.08 10.72
N ASP A 330 -12.04 30.77 9.89
CA ASP A 330 -10.78 30.28 9.30
C ASP A 330 -10.93 28.97 8.49
N LEU A 331 -12.07 28.81 7.79
CA LEU A 331 -12.34 27.63 6.97
C LEU A 331 -11.47 27.60 5.71
N SER A 332 -10.42 26.78 5.77
CA SER A 332 -9.46 26.54 4.69
C SER A 332 -9.50 25.07 4.28
N GLY A 333 -9.12 24.80 3.03
CA GLY A 333 -9.17 23.46 2.46
C GLY A 333 -9.90 23.39 1.12
N ASP A 334 -9.93 22.18 0.57
CA ASP A 334 -10.44 21.83 -0.74
C ASP A 334 -11.26 20.52 -0.71
N ALA A 335 -12.17 20.40 -1.67
CA ALA A 335 -12.96 19.20 -1.86
C ALA A 335 -13.16 18.94 -3.34
N SER A 336 -12.82 17.74 -3.80
CA SER A 336 -13.00 17.32 -5.17
C SER A 336 -13.49 15.88 -5.31
N ILE A 337 -14.25 15.64 -6.37
CA ILE A 337 -14.74 14.32 -6.72
C ILE A 337 -13.99 13.87 -7.96
N ALA A 338 -13.12 12.87 -7.79
CA ALA A 338 -12.31 12.32 -8.86
C ALA A 338 -12.90 11.00 -9.36
N VAL A 339 -13.18 10.89 -10.66
CA VAL A 339 -13.61 9.66 -11.31
C VAL A 339 -12.40 9.02 -11.98
N VAL A 340 -11.97 7.87 -11.45
CA VAL A 340 -10.80 7.15 -11.93
C VAL A 340 -11.23 5.75 -12.36
N ARG A 341 -11.15 5.45 -13.66
CA ARG A 341 -11.58 4.17 -14.24
C ARG A 341 -13.05 3.82 -13.96
N GLY A 342 -13.92 4.82 -13.91
CA GLY A 342 -15.34 4.67 -13.58
C GLY A 342 -15.66 4.54 -12.09
N ALA A 343 -14.65 4.54 -11.20
CA ALA A 343 -14.87 4.60 -9.75
C ALA A 343 -14.74 6.06 -9.26
N LYS A 344 -15.76 6.54 -8.55
CA LYS A 344 -15.73 7.85 -7.88
C LYS A 344 -14.89 7.78 -6.61
N ARG A 345 -14.08 8.81 -6.39
CA ARG A 345 -13.31 9.05 -5.17
C ARG A 345 -13.72 10.42 -4.63
N TYR A 346 -14.17 10.43 -3.39
CA TYR A 346 -14.59 11.63 -2.68
C TYR A 346 -13.41 12.09 -1.84
N ILE A 347 -12.77 13.17 -2.26
CA ILE A 347 -11.57 13.69 -1.61
C ILE A 347 -11.94 15.03 -1.01
N PHE A 348 -11.72 15.19 0.28
CA PHE A 348 -11.84 16.49 0.93
C PHE A 348 -10.83 16.56 2.07
N ASP A 349 -10.36 17.77 2.33
CA ASP A 349 -9.48 18.11 3.43
C ASP A 349 -9.85 19.53 3.86
N PHE A 350 -10.28 19.69 5.11
CA PHE A 350 -10.64 20.97 5.68
C PHE A 350 -10.04 21.18 7.06
N THR A 351 -9.67 22.43 7.32
CA THR A 351 -9.28 22.95 8.62
C THR A 351 -10.14 24.16 8.95
N PHE A 352 -10.69 24.23 10.17
CA PHE A 352 -11.48 25.38 10.60
C PHE A 352 -11.56 25.47 12.13
N THR A 353 -11.91 26.64 12.63
CA THR A 353 -12.11 26.88 14.06
C THR A 353 -13.58 27.12 14.35
N LEU A 354 -14.15 26.39 15.29
CA LEU A 354 -15.55 26.53 15.70
C LEU A 354 -15.61 27.29 17.03
N LYS A 355 -16.23 28.48 17.02
CA LYS A 355 -16.45 29.26 18.25
C LYS A 355 -17.62 28.65 19.03
N CYS A 356 -17.38 28.31 20.29
CA CYS A 356 -18.34 27.64 21.17
C CYS A 356 -18.58 28.46 22.43
N THR A 357 -19.82 28.47 22.91
CA THR A 357 -20.20 29.13 24.17
C THR A 357 -20.97 28.17 25.07
N LEU A 358 -20.63 28.14 26.34
CA LEU A 358 -21.37 27.45 27.39
C LEU A 358 -22.24 28.47 28.11
N LYS A 359 -23.56 28.30 28.02
CA LYS A 359 -24.52 29.06 28.84
C LYS A 359 -24.80 28.28 30.11
N GLN A 360 -24.45 28.87 31.25
CA GLN A 360 -24.71 28.34 32.60
C GLN A 360 -25.34 29.44 33.46
N SER A 361 -26.00 29.07 34.55
CA SER A 361 -26.59 30.02 35.52
C SER A 361 -25.61 31.05 36.07
N ASP A 362 -24.31 30.68 36.16
CA ASP A 362 -23.22 31.51 36.70
C ASP A 362 -22.51 32.38 35.63
N GLY A 363 -23.04 32.45 34.41
CA GLY A 363 -22.54 33.28 33.31
C GLY A 363 -22.10 32.51 32.06
N ASP A 364 -21.88 33.26 30.98
CA ASP A 364 -21.52 32.69 29.67
C ASP A 364 -20.00 32.53 29.56
N VAL A 365 -19.55 31.32 29.21
CA VAL A 365 -18.14 31.00 29.02
C VAL A 365 -17.86 30.71 27.55
N THR A 366 -16.84 31.34 26.98
CA THR A 366 -16.47 31.15 25.57
C THR A 366 -15.25 30.23 25.41
N GLY A 367 -15.18 29.53 24.28
CA GLY A 367 -14.08 28.67 23.89
C GLY A 367 -14.06 28.42 22.39
N GLU A 368 -12.99 27.82 21.91
CA GLU A 368 -12.76 27.50 20.50
C GLU A 368 -12.47 26.02 20.34
N LEU A 369 -12.94 25.45 19.25
CA LEU A 369 -12.69 24.07 18.86
C LEU A 369 -12.09 24.04 17.46
N LYS A 370 -10.79 23.78 17.39
CA LYS A 370 -10.03 23.75 16.14
C LYS A 370 -10.07 22.36 15.55
N PHE A 371 -10.52 22.23 14.31
CA PHE A 371 -10.39 21.04 13.49
C PHE A 371 -9.07 21.14 12.72
N LEU A 372 -8.11 20.29 13.08
CA LEU A 372 -6.78 20.25 12.49
C LEU A 372 -6.75 19.39 11.22
N ASP A 373 -7.59 18.35 11.18
CA ASP A 373 -7.77 17.47 10.02
C ASP A 373 -9.23 16.99 9.96
N LEU A 374 -9.99 17.54 9.00
CA LEU A 374 -11.27 17.01 8.58
C LEU A 374 -11.15 16.49 7.15
N SER A 375 -10.60 15.28 7.00
CA SER A 375 -10.43 14.64 5.70
C SER A 375 -11.30 13.39 5.49
N SER A 376 -11.37 12.94 4.23
CA SER A 376 -12.06 11.71 3.83
C SER A 376 -11.47 10.45 4.46
N ASP A 377 -10.21 10.51 4.90
CA ASP A 377 -9.44 9.35 5.36
C ASP A 377 -9.56 9.11 6.89
N CYS A 378 -10.00 10.11 7.66
CA CYS A 378 -10.11 10.02 9.13
C CYS A 378 -11.23 9.10 9.62
N GLY A 379 -12.17 8.69 8.76
CA GLY A 379 -13.26 7.77 9.15
C GLY A 379 -14.17 8.26 10.29
N GLY A 380 -14.21 9.58 10.53
CA GLY A 380 -15.01 10.21 11.60
C GLY A 380 -14.27 10.47 12.92
N ASP A 381 -13.01 10.07 13.04
CA ASP A 381 -12.13 10.41 14.17
C ASP A 381 -11.30 11.64 13.81
N TYR A 382 -11.94 12.81 13.84
CA TYR A 382 -11.32 14.07 13.42
C TYR A 382 -10.34 14.60 14.47
N ASP A 383 -9.15 14.99 14.04
CA ASP A 383 -8.14 15.58 14.93
C ASP A 383 -8.53 17.00 15.33
N VAL A 384 -8.67 17.21 16.63
CA VAL A 384 -9.37 18.36 17.18
C VAL A 384 -8.72 18.89 18.46
N GLU A 385 -8.54 20.20 18.53
CA GLU A 385 -7.94 20.88 19.67
C GLU A 385 -8.96 21.83 20.33
N ALA A 386 -9.20 21.66 21.63
CA ALA A 386 -10.09 22.53 22.39
C ALA A 386 -9.28 23.61 23.11
N VAL A 387 -9.58 24.88 22.81
CA VAL A 387 -8.92 26.04 23.41
C VAL A 387 -9.96 26.82 24.22
N VAL A 388 -9.81 26.82 25.54
CA VAL A 388 -10.72 27.56 26.44
C VAL A 388 -9.88 28.48 27.33
N PRO A 389 -9.88 29.81 27.10
CA PRO A 389 -9.03 30.75 27.85
C PRO A 389 -9.29 30.70 29.37
N SER A 390 -10.53 30.50 29.77
CA SER A 390 -10.97 30.44 31.18
C SER A 390 -10.82 29.05 31.81
N ARG A 391 -10.18 28.07 31.14
CA ARG A 391 -10.05 26.68 31.60
C ARG A 391 -9.59 26.53 33.05
N TYR A 392 -8.60 27.33 33.45
CA TYR A 392 -8.01 27.30 34.79
C TYR A 392 -8.59 28.38 35.72
N GLN A 393 -9.46 29.25 35.21
CA GLN A 393 -9.97 30.42 35.92
C GLN A 393 -11.37 30.18 36.50
N SER A 394 -12.22 29.41 35.83
CA SER A 394 -13.59 29.14 36.27
C SER A 394 -13.97 27.66 36.16
N ALA A 395 -14.89 27.22 37.03
CA ALA A 395 -15.45 25.86 36.97
C ALA A 395 -16.17 25.59 35.64
N GLY A 396 -16.88 26.60 35.11
CA GLY A 396 -17.50 26.56 33.78
C GLY A 396 -16.49 26.42 32.65
N GLY A 397 -15.32 27.08 32.73
CA GLY A 397 -14.24 26.92 31.76
C GLY A 397 -13.64 25.51 31.75
N LYS A 398 -13.46 24.91 32.92
CA LYS A 398 -13.02 23.51 33.05
C LYS A 398 -14.06 22.55 32.46
N ALA A 399 -15.35 22.79 32.69
CA ALA A 399 -16.43 21.97 32.18
C ALA A 399 -16.60 22.09 30.66
N LEU A 400 -16.53 23.31 30.11
CA LEU A 400 -16.55 23.55 28.67
C LEU A 400 -15.36 22.86 27.99
N HIS A 401 -14.15 22.98 28.53
CA HIS A 401 -12.99 22.28 27.99
C HIS A 401 -13.19 20.76 28.01
N ALA A 402 -13.72 20.18 29.10
CA ALA A 402 -14.00 18.75 29.16
C ALA A 402 -15.04 18.30 28.11
N ALA A 403 -16.08 19.11 27.89
CA ALA A 403 -17.10 18.85 26.88
C ALA A 403 -16.55 18.95 25.44
N LEU A 404 -15.63 19.89 25.18
CA LEU A 404 -15.01 20.04 23.85
C LEU A 404 -13.92 18.99 23.59
N SER A 405 -13.12 18.61 24.59
CA SER A 405 -12.04 17.63 24.40
C SER A 405 -12.53 16.18 24.36
N SER A 406 -13.58 15.83 25.10
CA SER A 406 -14.05 14.45 25.17
C SER A 406 -14.94 14.11 23.98
N ALA A 407 -14.52 13.18 23.12
CA ALA A 407 -15.33 12.66 22.00
C ALA A 407 -16.65 12.01 22.47
N ALA A 408 -16.70 11.52 23.71
CA ALA A 408 -17.89 10.93 24.32
C ALA A 408 -18.91 11.98 24.80
N SER A 409 -18.57 13.27 24.79
CA SER A 409 -19.46 14.32 25.26
C SER A 409 -20.74 14.42 24.41
N PRO A 410 -21.88 14.83 24.99
CA PRO A 410 -23.11 14.99 24.21
C PRO A 410 -22.94 15.96 23.03
N PHE A 411 -22.20 17.05 23.24
CA PHE A 411 -21.90 18.03 22.19
C PHE A 411 -21.11 17.42 21.03
N ARG A 412 -20.04 16.66 21.32
CA ARG A 412 -19.24 15.99 20.28
C ARG A 412 -20.03 14.94 19.52
N LYS A 413 -20.92 14.19 20.19
CA LYS A 413 -21.81 13.23 19.53
C LYS A 413 -22.78 13.89 18.56
N VAL A 414 -23.41 14.99 18.97
CA VAL A 414 -24.32 15.75 18.09
C VAL A 414 -23.55 16.35 16.91
N LEU A 415 -22.40 16.96 17.16
CA LEU A 415 -21.55 17.53 16.11
C LEU A 415 -21.04 16.45 15.14
N GLY A 416 -20.58 15.32 15.65
CA GLY A 416 -20.18 14.16 14.84
C GLY A 416 -21.31 13.62 13.97
N THR A 417 -22.55 13.61 14.47
CA THR A 417 -23.72 13.21 13.67
C THR A 417 -24.00 14.20 12.52
N LYS A 418 -23.80 15.50 12.76
CA LYS A 418 -23.95 16.53 11.70
C LYS A 418 -22.86 16.40 10.64
N LEU A 419 -21.61 16.16 11.05
CA LEU A 419 -20.49 15.93 10.14
C LEU A 419 -20.63 14.61 9.36
N ALA A 420 -21.14 13.55 9.98
CA ALA A 420 -21.47 12.31 9.27
C ALA A 420 -22.51 12.55 8.16
N LYS A 421 -23.54 13.37 8.44
CA LYS A 421 -24.53 13.76 7.43
C LYS A 421 -23.90 14.58 6.28
N PHE A 422 -22.92 15.44 6.57
CA PHE A 422 -22.15 16.12 5.52
C PHE A 422 -21.47 15.11 4.59
N VAL A 423 -20.79 14.11 5.18
CA VAL A 423 -20.10 13.07 4.42
C VAL A 423 -21.09 12.26 3.58
N GLU A 424 -22.23 11.84 4.14
CA GLU A 424 -23.27 11.13 3.39
C GLU A 424 -23.80 11.96 2.21
N GLU A 425 -24.12 13.24 2.42
CA GLU A 425 -24.57 14.12 1.35
C GLU A 425 -23.47 14.33 0.29
N TYR A 426 -22.21 14.46 0.68
CA TYR A 426 -21.09 14.60 -0.25
C TYR A 426 -20.93 13.36 -1.15
N HIS A 427 -21.20 12.17 -0.63
CA HIS A 427 -21.17 10.92 -1.37
C HIS A 427 -22.33 10.75 -2.37
N THR A 428 -23.34 11.63 -2.36
CA THR A 428 -24.45 11.57 -3.33
C THR A 428 -24.11 12.15 -4.70
N PHE A 429 -23.07 12.98 -4.78
CA PHE A 429 -22.58 13.55 -6.04
C PHE A 429 -21.80 12.54 -6.87
#